data_AF-A0A4V2B223-F1
#
_entry.id   AF-A0A4V2B223-F1
#
_cell.length_a   1.000
_cell.length_b   1.000
_cell.length_c   1.000
_cell.angle_alpha   90.00
_cell.angle_beta   90.00
_cell.angle_gamma   90.00
#
_symmetry.space_group_name_H-M   'P 1'
#
loop_
_entity.id
_entity.type
_entity.pdbx_description
1 polymer ?
#
loop_
_entity_poly.entity_id
_entity_poly.type
_entity_poly.pdbx_seq_one_letter_code
_entity_poly.pdbx_strand_id
1 'polypeptide(L)' 'MVGPGLGVDPREVQALIDAGAISVLCERGTGEDEGLHRVTFHYRRQRLRLLLDRGGRVLERG' A
#
# COMPACT_ATOMS: atom_id res chain seq x y z
N MET A 1 6.28 5.90 -3.88
CA MET A 1 7.24 5.12 -3.09
C MET A 1 6.64 4.95 -1.70
N VAL A 2 6.50 3.72 -1.21
CA VAL A 2 5.77 3.42 0.05
C VAL A 2 6.50 3.96 1.28
N GLY A 3 7.84 3.83 1.33
CA GLY A 3 8.67 4.29 2.46
C GLY A 3 8.43 5.76 2.84
N PRO A 4 8.63 6.73 1.92
CA PRO A 4 8.40 8.14 2.20
C PRO A 4 6.96 8.45 2.65
N GLY A 5 5.97 7.73 2.11
CA GLY A 5 4.56 7.87 2.51
C GLY A 5 4.24 7.32 3.91
N LEU A 6 5.16 6.56 4.50
CA LEU A 6 5.09 6.04 5.86
C LEU A 6 6.19 6.63 6.77
N GLY A 7 6.98 7.59 6.28
CA GLY A 7 8.15 8.13 7.00
C GLY A 7 9.22 7.08 7.32
N VAL A 8 9.35 6.06 6.46
CA VAL A 8 10.29 4.94 6.59
C VAL A 8 11.26 4.96 5.42
N ASP A 9 12.50 4.53 5.64
CA ASP A 9 13.43 4.32 4.52
C ASP A 9 12.88 3.26 3.55
N PRO A 10 12.85 3.51 2.22
CA PRO A 10 12.32 2.55 1.24
C PRO A 10 12.94 1.15 1.34
N ARG A 11 14.20 1.04 1.78
CA ARG A 11 14.93 -0.24 1.92
C ARG A 11 14.44 -1.04 3.13
N GLU A 12 14.00 -0.36 4.17
CA GLU A 12 13.51 -0.98 5.42
C GLU A 12 12.05 -1.46 5.31
N VAL A 13 11.29 -0.95 4.35
CA VAL A 13 9.86 -1.30 4.18
C VAL A 13 9.67 -2.81 4.08
N GLN A 14 10.48 -3.50 3.28
CA GLN A 14 10.33 -4.94 3.09
C GLN A 14 10.65 -5.72 4.36
N ALA A 15 11.70 -5.34 5.09
CA ALA A 15 12.07 -5.95 6.36
C ALA A 15 10.99 -5.74 7.43
N LEU A 16 10.36 -4.56 7.45
CA LEU A 16 9.29 -4.25 8.41
C LEU A 16 7.96 -4.95 8.07
N ILE A 17 7.70 -5.25 6.79
CA ILE A 17 6.57 -6.10 6.39
C ILE A 17 6.82 -7.54 6.85
N ASP A 18 8.02 -8.07 6.60
CA ASP A 18 8.42 -9.42 7.03
C ASP A 18 8.35 -9.59 8.55
N ALA A 19 8.79 -8.57 9.29
CA ALA A 19 8.68 -8.51 10.75
C ALA A 19 7.25 -8.26 11.26
N GLY A 20 6.25 -8.08 10.39
CA GLY A 20 4.86 -7.79 10.75
C GLY A 20 4.61 -6.39 11.33
N ALA A 21 5.61 -5.52 11.34
CA ALA A 21 5.51 -4.14 11.85
C ALA A 21 4.73 -3.21 10.90
N ILE A 22 4.82 -3.45 9.59
CA ILE A 22 3.95 -2.83 8.59
C ILE A 22 2.86 -3.84 8.23
N SER A 23 1.61 -3.52 8.54
CA SER A 23 0.47 -4.31 8.07
C SER A 23 0.00 -3.78 6.71
N VAL A 24 -0.27 -4.69 5.79
CA VAL A 24 -0.73 -4.37 4.44
C VAL A 24 -2.12 -4.96 4.24
N LEU A 25 -3.09 -4.12 3.92
CA LEU A 25 -4.43 -4.53 3.53
C LEU A 25 -4.56 -4.36 2.01
N CYS A 26 -4.82 -5.45 1.31
CA CYS A 26 -5.08 -5.44 -0.13
C CYS A 26 -6.54 -5.80 -0.38
N GLU A 27 -7.28 -4.84 -0.91
CA GLU A 27 -8.66 -5.02 -1.33
C GLU A 27 -8.70 -5.05 -2.86
N ARG A 28 -9.41 -6.02 -3.42
CA ARG A 28 -9.60 -6.15 -4.86
C ARG A 28 -10.98 -5.60 -5.20
N GLY A 29 -11.04 -4.63 -6.11
CA GLY A 29 -12.28 -4.12 -6.66
C GLY A 29 -12.99 -5.19 -7.48
N THR A 30 -14.33 -5.17 -7.43
CA THR A 30 -15.22 -6.05 -8.18
C THR A 30 -16.31 -5.22 -8.83
N GLY A 31 -16.96 -5.76 -9.88
CA GLY A 31 -18.01 -5.02 -10.60
C GLY A 31 -17.42 -3.85 -11.39
N GLU A 32 -17.84 -2.62 -11.08
CA GLU A 32 -17.37 -1.41 -11.77
C GLU A 32 -15.89 -1.10 -11.49
N ASP A 33 -15.36 -1.56 -10.35
CA ASP A 33 -13.96 -1.43 -9.97
C ASP A 33 -13.13 -2.69 -10.33
N GLU A 34 -13.65 -3.58 -11.18
CA GLU A 34 -12.93 -4.79 -11.56
C GLU A 34 -11.54 -4.45 -12.15
N GLY A 35 -10.51 -5.04 -11.56
CA GLY A 35 -9.12 -4.78 -11.95
C GLY A 35 -8.45 -3.64 -11.20
N LEU A 36 -9.18 -2.92 -10.35
CA LEU A 36 -8.59 -1.99 -9.39
C LEU A 36 -8.21 -2.71 -8.10
N HIS A 37 -7.11 -2.28 -7.50
CA HIS A 37 -6.63 -2.77 -6.21
C HIS A 37 -6.40 -1.62 -5.27
N ARG A 38 -7.05 -1.65 -4.11
CA ARG A 38 -6.80 -0.70 -3.04
C ARG A 38 -5.84 -1.33 -2.05
N VAL A 39 -4.65 -0.74 -1.92
CA VAL A 39 -3.62 -1.20 -1.00
C VAL A 39 -3.45 -0.16 0.09
N THR A 40 -3.63 -0.57 1.34
CA THR A 40 -3.47 0.29 2.51
C THR A 40 -2.33 -0.24 3.37
N PHE A 41 -1.32 0.60 3.59
CA PHE A 41 -0.22 0.32 4.50
C PHE A 41 -0.49 0.99 5.83
N HIS A 42 -0.35 0.25 6.92
CA HIS A 42 -0.45 0.74 8.28
C HIS A 42 0.90 0.59 8.97
N TYR A 43 1.44 1.70 9.46
CA TYR A 43 2.68 1.72 10.22
C TYR A 43 2.62 2.77 11.34
N ARG A 44 2.61 2.30 12.60
CA ARG A 44 2.50 3.17 13.78
C ARG A 44 1.27 4.10 13.70
N ARG A 45 1.47 5.41 13.58
CA ARG A 45 0.41 6.44 13.43
C ARG A 45 0.26 6.92 11.98
N GLN A 46 0.93 6.27 11.04
CA GLN A 46 0.91 6.63 9.63
C GLN A 46 0.14 5.59 8.83
N ARG A 47 -0.60 6.07 7.83
CA ARG A 47 -1.34 5.26 6.89
C ARG A 47 -1.10 5.81 5.50
N LEU A 48 -0.78 4.93 4.56
CA LEU A 48 -0.67 5.26 3.15
C LEU A 48 -1.66 4.42 2.37
N ARG A 49 -2.55 5.06 1.61
CA ARG A 49 -3.50 4.37 0.73
C ARG A 49 -3.13 4.57 -0.72
N LEU A 50 -3.06 3.49 -1.47
CA LEU A 50 -2.79 3.48 -2.90
C LEU A 50 -3.96 2.82 -3.62
N LEU A 51 -4.43 3.45 -4.70
CA LEU A 51 -5.26 2.78 -5.69
C LEU A 51 -4.35 2.37 -6.85
N LEU A 52 -4.36 1.08 -7.18
CA LEU A 52 -3.57 0.50 -8.25
C LEU A 52 -4.49 -0.02 -9.35
N ASP A 53 -4.02 0.05 -10.59
CA ASP A 53 -4.63 -0.68 -11.69
C ASP A 53 -4.18 -2.17 -11.70
N ARG A 54 -4.70 -2.93 -12.65
CA ARG A 54 -4.39 -4.36 -12.84
C ARG A 54 -2.91 -4.62 -13.14
N GLY A 55 -2.22 -3.65 -13.74
CA GLY A 55 -0.78 -3.66 -13.98
C GLY A 55 0.06 -3.20 -12.79
N GLY A 56 -0.56 -2.88 -11.64
CA GLY A 56 0.14 -2.41 -10.45
C GLY A 56 0.59 -0.95 -10.52
N ARG A 57 0.11 -0.16 -11.49
CA ARG A 57 0.42 1.28 -11.57
C ARG A 57 -0.45 2.02 -10.56
N VAL A 58 0.17 2.96 -9.86
CA VAL A 58 -0.53 3.81 -8.90
C VAL A 58 -1.39 4.82 -9.66
N LEU A 59 -2.71 4.71 -9.50
CA LEU A 59 -3.71 5.63 -10.04
C LEU A 59 -3.96 6.78 -9.06
N GLU A 60 -4.03 6.50 -7.76
CA GLU A 60 -4.30 7.49 -6.72
C GLU A 60 -3.48 7.23 -5.45
N ARG A 61 -3.18 8.31 -4.71
CA ARG A 61 -2.52 8.29 -3.40
C ARG A 61 -3.33 9.14 -2.41
N GLY A 62 -3.58 8.62 -1.21
CA GLY A 62 -4.25 9.34 -0.14
C GLY A 62 -3.88 8.86 1.26
#